data_AF-A0AAV5HK01-F1
#
_entry.id   AF-A0AAV5HK01-F1
#
_cell.length_a   1.000
_cell.length_b   1.000
_cell.length_c   1.000
_cell.angle_alpha   90.00
_cell.angle_beta   90.00
_cell.angle_gamma   90.00
#
_symmetry.space_group_name_H-M   'P 1'
#
loop_
_entity.id
_entity.type
_entity.pdbx_description
1 polymer ?
#
loop_
_entity_poly.entity_id
_entity_poly.type
_entity_poly.pdbx_seq_one_letter_code
_entity_poly.pdbx_strand_id
1 'polypeptide(L)'
;MDHKTTELDQGWDYLQKGITKLKKILEEQPVQPFSGEEYMMLYTTIYNMCTQKPPHDYSQQLYDKYREAFEGYITSTVLPSLIEKHDEFMLRELVKRWLNHKVMVRWLSRFFHYLDRYFIAQRTLPALNEVGLTCFREQVYNVIKDKVRDAVIILIPLPPVDERKKVVEDVDKDRRYAIDAALVRIMKSRKVLGHQQLVSECVEQLSCMFKPDIKAIKKRMEDLITRDYLERDKEIPNLFRLQLLLVPQSRKIIELHDKYMAYVTDCFSSNTIFHKALKEALEVFCNKTVAGVSSAEFLATFCDNILKKGGSEKLGDEAIEETLEKVAK
;
A
#
# COMPACT_ATOMS: atom_id res chain seq x y z
N MET A 1 48.73 1.41 17.77
CA MET A 1 48.31 0.01 17.96
C MET A 1 48.15 -0.58 16.58
N ASP A 2 49.00 -1.55 16.21
CA ASP A 2 48.83 -2.28 14.96
C ASP A 2 47.45 -2.94 14.95
N HIS A 3 46.56 -2.49 14.07
CA HIS A 3 45.31 -3.18 13.84
C HIS A 3 45.66 -4.49 13.14
N LYS A 4 45.56 -5.60 13.87
CA LYS A 4 45.75 -6.93 13.31
C LYS A 4 44.70 -7.15 12.22
N THR A 5 45.14 -7.39 10.99
CA THR A 5 44.25 -7.71 9.86
C THR A 5 43.42 -8.94 10.21
N THR A 6 42.10 -8.83 10.05
CA THR A 6 41.15 -9.93 10.17
C THR A 6 40.95 -10.53 8.79
N GLU A 7 41.31 -11.81 8.64
CA GLU A 7 41.08 -12.55 7.40
C GLU A 7 39.58 -12.79 7.16
N LEU A 8 39.19 -12.91 5.89
CA LEU A 8 37.78 -13.07 5.50
C LEU A 8 37.14 -14.27 6.19
N ASP A 9 37.78 -15.43 6.13
CA ASP A 9 37.26 -16.68 6.69
C ASP A 9 37.13 -16.61 8.21
N GLN A 10 38.15 -16.05 8.89
CA GLN A 10 38.14 -15.90 10.34
C GLN A 10 37.02 -14.95 10.81
N GLY A 11 36.88 -13.80 10.14
CA GLY A 11 35.83 -12.84 10.45
C GLY A 11 34.46 -13.41 10.16
N TRP A 12 34.29 -14.09 9.02
CA TRP A 12 33.04 -14.71 8.64
C TRP A 12 32.63 -15.85 9.57
N ASP A 13 33.56 -16.71 10.01
CA ASP A 13 33.29 -17.77 10.98
C ASP A 13 32.72 -17.22 12.30
N TYR A 14 33.21 -16.05 12.73
CA TYR A 14 32.66 -15.37 13.89
C TYR A 14 31.24 -14.84 13.62
N LEU A 15 31.04 -14.15 12.50
CA LEU A 15 29.72 -13.63 12.11
C LEU A 15 28.70 -14.75 11.95
N GLN A 16 29.12 -15.90 11.40
CA GLN A 16 28.30 -17.08 11.21
C GLN A 16 27.79 -17.65 12.53
N LYS A 17 28.55 -17.54 13.64
CA LYS A 17 28.06 -17.89 14.98
C LYS A 17 26.91 -16.98 15.42
N GLY A 18 27.03 -15.69 15.17
CA GLY A 18 25.95 -14.71 15.40
C GLY A 18 24.71 -15.01 14.55
N ILE A 19 24.91 -15.24 13.25
CA ILE A 19 23.83 -15.62 12.32
C ILE A 19 23.15 -16.93 12.76
N THR A 20 23.93 -17.92 13.19
CA THR A 20 23.42 -19.21 13.69
C THR A 20 22.61 -19.02 14.97
N LYS A 21 23.10 -18.18 15.91
CA LYS A 21 22.34 -17.82 17.12
C LYS A 21 21.00 -17.17 16.76
N LEU A 22 20.99 -16.24 15.80
CA LEU A 22 19.77 -15.63 15.30
C LEU A 22 18.82 -16.68 14.71
N LYS A 23 19.31 -17.59 13.86
CA LYS A 23 18.49 -18.69 13.31
C LYS A 23 17.87 -19.53 14.42
N LYS A 24 18.62 -19.88 15.47
CA LYS A 24 18.08 -20.62 16.63
C LYS A 24 16.97 -19.86 17.37
N ILE A 25 17.12 -18.54 17.53
CA ILE A 25 16.06 -17.69 18.13
C ILE A 25 14.80 -17.69 17.26
N LEU A 26 14.94 -17.61 15.93
CA LEU A 26 13.82 -17.66 15.00
C LEU A 26 13.09 -19.01 15.00
N GLU A 27 13.84 -20.10 15.21
CA GLU A 27 13.29 -21.45 15.38
C GLU A 27 12.84 -21.77 16.81
N GLU A 28 12.67 -20.75 17.67
CA GLU A 28 12.16 -20.89 19.05
C GLU A 28 12.99 -21.87 19.91
N GLN A 29 14.27 -22.08 19.58
CA GLN A 29 15.17 -22.92 20.36
C GLN A 29 15.58 -22.22 21.67
N PRO A 30 15.85 -22.97 22.75
CA PRO A 30 16.22 -22.40 24.04
C PRO A 30 17.63 -21.79 23.99
N VAL A 31 17.70 -20.54 23.54
CA VAL A 31 18.94 -19.76 23.43
C VAL A 31 18.70 -18.38 24.02
N GLN A 32 19.70 -17.84 24.73
CA GLN A 32 19.59 -16.50 25.28
C GLN A 32 19.48 -15.44 24.16
N PRO A 33 18.73 -14.36 24.37
CA PRO A 33 18.73 -13.21 23.46
C PRO A 33 20.13 -12.64 23.23
N PHE A 34 20.27 -11.80 22.20
CA PHE A 34 21.52 -11.07 21.98
C PHE A 34 21.77 -10.08 23.12
N SER A 35 22.96 -10.13 23.70
CA SER A 35 23.45 -9.07 24.58
C SER A 35 23.94 -7.87 23.77
N GLY A 36 24.02 -6.70 24.42
CA GLY A 36 24.61 -5.52 23.80
C GLY A 36 26.09 -5.73 23.41
N GLU A 37 26.82 -6.52 24.19
CA GLU A 37 28.21 -6.89 23.90
C GLU A 37 28.33 -7.76 22.65
N GLU A 38 27.50 -8.80 22.52
CA GLU A 38 27.48 -9.64 21.32
C GLU A 38 27.14 -8.83 20.07
N TYR A 39 26.15 -7.94 20.18
CA TYR A 39 25.81 -6.99 19.11
C TYR A 39 27.03 -6.14 18.72
N MET A 40 27.69 -5.53 19.70
CA MET A 40 28.85 -4.66 19.46
C MET A 40 30.00 -5.43 18.83
N MET A 41 30.25 -6.66 19.26
CA MET A 41 31.32 -7.49 18.70
C MET A 41 31.05 -7.87 17.24
N LEU A 42 29.81 -8.26 16.90
CA LEU A 42 29.41 -8.57 15.53
C LEU A 42 29.54 -7.34 14.61
N TYR A 43 29.01 -6.20 15.06
CA TYR A 43 29.10 -4.94 14.32
C TYR A 43 30.56 -4.50 14.15
N THR A 44 31.37 -4.55 15.20
CA THR A 44 32.79 -4.15 15.18
C THR A 44 33.60 -5.05 14.27
N THR A 45 33.30 -6.35 14.23
CA THR A 45 33.95 -7.30 13.31
C THR A 45 33.68 -6.91 11.86
N ILE A 46 32.42 -6.65 11.50
CA ILE A 46 32.04 -6.19 10.15
C ILE A 46 32.73 -4.86 9.82
N TYR A 47 32.68 -3.89 10.74
CA TYR A 47 33.33 -2.59 10.59
C TYR A 47 34.83 -2.72 10.31
N ASN A 48 35.54 -3.53 11.09
CA ASN A 48 36.98 -3.75 10.91
C ASN A 48 37.27 -4.37 9.54
N MET A 49 36.51 -5.39 9.14
CA MET A 49 36.66 -6.04 7.83
C MET A 49 36.38 -5.10 6.64
N CYS A 50 35.51 -4.10 6.81
CA CYS A 50 35.21 -3.10 5.78
C CYS A 50 36.17 -1.89 5.77
N THR A 51 36.92 -1.65 6.86
CA THR A 51 37.81 -0.47 6.99
C THR A 51 39.28 -0.81 6.88
N GLN A 52 39.61 -2.09 6.74
CA GLN A 52 40.94 -2.59 6.44
C GLN A 52 41.48 -2.02 5.12
N LYS A 53 42.80 -1.80 5.07
CA LYS A 53 43.45 -1.30 3.86
C LYS A 53 43.43 -2.38 2.76
N PRO A 54 43.35 -1.97 1.47
CA PRO A 54 43.55 -2.88 0.35
C PRO A 54 44.84 -3.71 0.51
N PRO A 55 44.84 -5.01 0.16
CA PRO A 55 43.78 -5.77 -0.52
C PRO A 55 42.70 -6.38 0.38
N HIS A 56 42.70 -6.08 1.69
CA HIS A 56 41.85 -6.76 2.68
C HIS A 56 40.55 -6.00 3.00
N ASP A 57 40.07 -5.16 2.08
CA ASP A 57 38.72 -4.60 2.14
C ASP A 57 37.75 -5.68 1.68
N TYR A 58 36.89 -6.12 2.60
CA TYR A 58 35.95 -7.21 2.34
C TYR A 58 34.51 -6.73 2.17
N SER A 59 34.29 -5.45 1.87
CA SER A 59 32.96 -4.84 1.84
C SER A 59 32.02 -5.50 0.81
N GLN A 60 32.54 -5.79 -0.39
CA GLN A 60 31.78 -6.48 -1.45
C GLN A 60 31.46 -7.92 -1.04
N GLN A 61 32.46 -8.66 -0.54
CA GLN A 61 32.28 -10.05 -0.12
C GLN A 61 31.27 -10.15 1.03
N LEU A 62 31.30 -9.21 1.98
CA LEU A 62 30.33 -9.16 3.08
C LEU A 62 28.91 -8.82 2.59
N TYR A 63 28.76 -8.00 1.54
CA TYR A 63 27.48 -7.74 0.89
C TYR A 63 26.92 -9.01 0.23
N ASP A 64 27.76 -9.78 -0.45
CA ASP A 64 27.34 -11.04 -1.08
C ASP A 64 26.99 -12.09 -0.02
N LYS A 65 27.84 -12.21 1.02
CA LYS A 65 27.60 -13.10 2.17
C LYS A 65 26.33 -12.78 2.96
N TYR A 66 25.93 -11.49 3.01
CA TYR A 66 24.65 -11.09 3.60
C TYR A 66 23.47 -11.76 2.89
N ARG A 67 23.48 -11.77 1.55
CA ARG A 67 22.46 -12.45 0.75
C ARG A 67 22.50 -13.97 0.98
N GLU A 68 23.68 -14.57 0.91
CA GLU A 68 23.88 -16.01 1.12
C GLU A 68 23.33 -16.48 2.49
N ALA A 69 23.41 -15.64 3.52
CA ALA A 69 22.88 -15.97 4.84
C ALA A 69 21.35 -16.22 4.85
N PHE A 70 20.60 -15.44 4.06
CA PHE A 70 19.16 -15.67 3.85
C PHE A 70 18.92 -16.88 2.98
N GLU A 71 19.62 -16.99 1.85
CA GLU A 71 19.50 -18.11 0.91
C GLU A 71 19.70 -19.46 1.58
N GLY A 72 20.74 -19.57 2.41
CA GLY A 72 21.01 -20.77 3.19
C GLY A 72 19.87 -21.12 4.14
N TYR A 73 19.31 -20.15 4.86
CA TYR A 73 18.18 -20.38 5.79
C TYR A 73 16.88 -20.71 5.06
N ILE A 74 16.60 -20.02 3.96
CA ILE A 74 15.41 -20.23 3.14
C ILE A 74 15.43 -21.64 2.59
N THR A 75 16.54 -22.05 1.99
CA THR A 75 16.71 -23.36 1.36
C THR A 75 16.70 -24.49 2.39
N SER A 76 17.38 -24.34 3.53
CA SER A 76 17.52 -25.41 4.51
C SER A 76 16.31 -25.60 5.42
N THR A 77 15.49 -24.57 5.61
CA THR A 77 14.50 -24.55 6.70
C THR A 77 13.16 -24.00 6.27
N VAL A 78 13.12 -22.81 5.67
CA VAL A 78 11.84 -22.15 5.35
C VAL A 78 11.08 -22.92 4.26
N LEU A 79 11.70 -23.15 3.11
CA LEU A 79 11.07 -23.82 1.99
C LEU A 79 10.59 -25.24 2.32
N PRO A 80 11.41 -26.13 2.91
CA PRO A 80 10.96 -27.46 3.32
C PRO A 80 9.72 -27.39 4.23
N SER A 81 9.74 -26.53 5.25
CA SER A 81 8.64 -26.41 6.22
C SER A 81 7.30 -25.96 5.61
N LEU A 82 7.35 -25.31 4.44
CA LEU A 82 6.20 -24.82 3.68
C LEU A 82 5.72 -25.86 2.67
N ILE A 83 6.65 -26.51 1.95
CA ILE A 83 6.33 -27.50 0.93
C ILE A 83 5.68 -28.74 1.54
N GLU A 84 6.07 -29.12 2.76
CA GLU A 84 5.51 -30.26 3.51
C GLU A 84 4.08 -30.01 4.02
N LYS A 85 3.61 -28.76 4.04
CA LYS A 85 2.28 -28.39 4.53
C LYS A 85 1.33 -28.09 3.38
N HIS A 86 0.03 -28.23 3.65
CA HIS A 86 -1.05 -27.95 2.71
C HIS A 86 -2.08 -26.99 3.30
N ASP A 87 -2.81 -26.32 2.41
CA ASP A 87 -3.99 -25.50 2.72
C ASP A 87 -3.78 -24.53 3.90
N GLU A 88 -4.67 -24.53 4.88
CA GLU A 88 -4.64 -23.63 6.02
C GLU A 88 -3.33 -23.75 6.84
N PHE A 89 -2.81 -24.97 7.02
CA PHE A 89 -1.57 -25.18 7.76
C PHE A 89 -0.36 -24.59 7.04
N MET A 90 -0.32 -24.70 5.71
CA MET A 90 0.70 -24.04 4.89
C MET A 90 0.60 -22.51 5.00
N LEU A 91 -0.62 -21.96 4.99
CA LEU A 91 -0.83 -20.52 5.12
C LEU A 91 -0.39 -19.99 6.49
N ARG A 92 -0.71 -20.71 7.57
CA ARG A 92 -0.25 -20.38 8.94
C ARG A 92 1.27 -20.41 9.04
N GLU A 93 1.90 -21.43 8.47
CA GLU A 93 3.35 -21.54 8.42
C GLU A 93 3.97 -20.40 7.60
N LEU A 94 3.40 -20.05 6.45
CA LEU A 94 3.88 -18.95 5.61
C LEU A 94 3.89 -17.63 6.40
N VAL A 95 2.82 -17.35 7.13
CA VAL A 95 2.75 -16.15 7.99
C VAL A 95 3.82 -16.19 9.08
N LYS A 96 3.99 -17.34 9.78
CA LYS A 96 5.07 -17.51 10.78
C LYS A 96 6.45 -17.25 10.16
N ARG A 97 6.74 -17.88 9.02
CA ARG A 97 8.03 -17.76 8.31
C ARG A 97 8.29 -16.34 7.82
N TRP A 98 7.28 -15.64 7.33
CA TRP A 98 7.41 -14.24 6.93
C TRP A 98 7.72 -13.32 8.12
N LEU A 99 7.05 -13.53 9.26
CA LEU A 99 7.33 -12.76 10.48
C LEU A 99 8.77 -12.99 10.97
N ASN A 100 9.22 -14.24 10.98
CA ASN A 100 10.60 -14.61 11.30
C ASN A 100 11.59 -13.97 10.33
N HIS A 101 11.31 -14.02 9.02
CA HIS A 101 12.16 -13.41 7.99
C HIS A 101 12.30 -11.90 8.21
N LYS A 102 11.21 -11.19 8.52
CA LYS A 102 11.27 -9.76 8.87
C LYS A 102 12.11 -9.48 10.12
N VAL A 103 12.13 -10.39 11.10
CA VAL A 103 13.01 -10.26 12.27
C VAL A 103 14.47 -10.45 11.84
N MET A 104 14.74 -11.46 11.01
CA MET A 104 16.07 -11.72 10.46
C MET A 104 16.61 -10.52 9.67
N VAL A 105 15.82 -9.96 8.75
CA VAL A 105 16.19 -8.77 7.97
C VAL A 105 16.52 -7.59 8.89
N ARG A 106 15.72 -7.35 9.93
CA ARG A 106 15.98 -6.27 10.90
C ARG A 106 17.30 -6.46 11.65
N TRP A 107 17.59 -7.68 12.11
CA TRP A 107 18.84 -7.95 12.84
C TRP A 107 20.07 -7.92 11.94
N LEU A 108 20.03 -8.61 10.80
CA LEU A 108 21.18 -8.62 9.88
C LEU A 108 21.45 -7.22 9.32
N SER A 109 20.43 -6.45 8.95
CA SER A 109 20.66 -5.07 8.47
C SER A 109 21.27 -4.17 9.54
N ARG A 110 21.04 -4.44 10.84
CA ARG A 110 21.73 -3.72 11.93
C ARG A 110 23.18 -4.14 12.09
N PHE A 111 23.47 -5.45 12.04
CA PHE A 111 24.85 -5.93 12.09
C PHE A 111 25.68 -5.38 10.93
N PHE A 112 25.11 -5.38 9.73
CA PHE A 112 25.76 -4.95 8.49
C PHE A 112 25.55 -3.46 8.15
N HIS A 113 25.03 -2.66 9.08
CA HIS A 113 24.62 -1.26 8.82
C HIS A 113 25.74 -0.38 8.24
N TYR A 114 27.00 -0.70 8.53
CA TYR A 114 28.14 -0.02 7.93
C TYR A 114 28.11 -0.07 6.39
N LEU A 115 27.74 -1.21 5.81
CA LEU A 115 27.65 -1.38 4.35
C LEU A 115 26.60 -0.44 3.75
N ASP A 116 25.40 -0.35 4.35
CA ASP A 116 24.34 0.59 3.91
C ASP A 116 24.86 2.03 3.90
N ARG A 117 25.56 2.42 4.96
CA ARG A 117 26.00 3.81 5.15
C ARG A 117 27.15 4.23 4.23
N TYR A 118 28.08 3.33 3.94
CA TYR A 118 29.33 3.70 3.26
C TYR A 118 29.50 2.98 1.92
N PHE A 119 29.43 1.65 1.89
CA PHE A 119 29.73 0.86 0.68
C PHE A 119 28.60 0.96 -0.37
N ILE A 120 27.36 0.72 0.06
CA ILE A 120 26.16 0.69 -0.80
C ILE A 120 25.85 2.10 -1.31
N ALA A 121 25.92 3.11 -0.43
CA ALA A 121 25.68 4.50 -0.78
C ALA A 121 26.64 5.00 -1.88
N GLN A 122 27.91 4.59 -1.84
CA GLN A 122 28.91 4.97 -2.84
C GLN A 122 28.71 4.28 -4.21
N ARG A 123 28.15 3.06 -4.21
CA ARG A 123 28.02 2.22 -5.41
C ARG A 123 26.60 2.17 -5.97
N THR A 124 25.64 2.89 -5.35
CA THR A 124 24.21 2.86 -5.73
C THR A 124 23.63 1.45 -5.82
N LEU A 125 24.03 0.57 -4.90
CA LEU A 125 23.52 -0.80 -4.81
C LEU A 125 22.17 -0.82 -4.07
N PRO A 126 21.36 -1.89 -4.23
CA PRO A 126 20.16 -2.10 -3.40
C PRO A 126 20.51 -2.15 -1.91
N ALA A 127 19.71 -1.47 -1.09
CA ALA A 127 19.90 -1.43 0.35
C ALA A 127 19.74 -2.82 0.98
N LEU A 128 20.40 -3.09 2.10
CA LEU A 128 20.35 -4.41 2.75
C LEU A 128 18.92 -4.85 3.06
N ASN A 129 18.08 -3.93 3.55
CA ASN A 129 16.68 -4.22 3.81
C ASN A 129 15.92 -4.62 2.53
N GLU A 130 16.19 -3.98 1.40
CA GLU A 130 15.58 -4.33 0.11
C GLU A 130 16.05 -5.71 -0.37
N VAL A 131 17.35 -5.99 -0.28
CA VAL A 131 17.91 -7.31 -0.60
C VAL A 131 17.25 -8.40 0.25
N GLY A 132 17.16 -8.19 1.56
CA GLY A 132 16.54 -9.14 2.48
C GLY A 132 15.08 -9.42 2.14
N LEU A 133 14.28 -8.39 1.84
CA LEU A 133 12.88 -8.55 1.43
C LEU A 133 12.75 -9.28 0.07
N THR A 134 13.65 -8.97 -0.86
CA THR A 134 13.68 -9.55 -2.20
C THR A 134 13.98 -11.05 -2.16
N CYS A 135 14.91 -11.50 -1.29
CA CYS A 135 15.21 -12.92 -1.13
C CYS A 135 13.95 -13.75 -0.81
N PHE A 136 13.10 -13.28 0.11
CA PHE A 136 11.87 -14.00 0.45
C PHE A 136 10.86 -14.00 -0.69
N ARG A 137 10.69 -12.86 -1.37
CA ARG A 137 9.79 -12.74 -2.51
C ARG A 137 10.19 -13.73 -3.62
N GLU A 138 11.46 -13.74 -3.98
CA GLU A 138 11.97 -14.52 -5.12
C GLU A 138 12.06 -16.01 -4.82
N GLN A 139 12.51 -16.39 -3.63
CA GLN A 139 12.80 -17.80 -3.31
C GLN A 139 11.67 -18.49 -2.56
N VAL A 140 10.83 -17.77 -1.82
CA VAL A 140 9.71 -18.37 -1.08
C VAL A 140 8.40 -18.07 -1.78
N TYR A 141 7.99 -16.81 -1.84
CA TYR A 141 6.66 -16.43 -2.33
C TYR A 141 6.42 -16.88 -3.76
N ASN A 142 7.36 -16.61 -4.68
CA ASN A 142 7.21 -17.01 -6.09
C ASN A 142 7.08 -18.52 -6.29
N VAL A 143 7.65 -19.34 -5.39
CA VAL A 143 7.60 -20.80 -5.45
C VAL A 143 6.24 -21.33 -4.99
N ILE A 144 5.61 -20.69 -4.00
CA ILE A 144 4.37 -21.19 -3.38
C ILE A 144 3.12 -20.38 -3.73
N LYS A 145 3.25 -19.25 -4.46
CA LYS A 145 2.16 -18.29 -4.72
C LYS A 145 0.89 -18.94 -5.28
N ASP A 146 1.02 -19.95 -6.14
CA ASP A 146 -0.11 -20.64 -6.73
C ASP A 146 -0.85 -21.49 -5.69
N LYS A 147 -0.11 -22.27 -4.89
CA LYS A 147 -0.69 -23.03 -3.76
C LYS A 147 -1.35 -22.12 -2.74
N VAL A 148 -0.72 -20.97 -2.45
CA VAL A 148 -1.25 -19.96 -1.52
C VAL A 148 -2.55 -19.37 -2.05
N ARG A 149 -2.59 -18.99 -3.33
CA ARG A 149 -3.80 -18.49 -3.99
C ARG A 149 -4.93 -19.51 -3.86
N ASP A 150 -4.67 -20.76 -4.21
CA ASP A 150 -5.69 -21.81 -4.22
C ASP A 150 -6.22 -22.08 -2.81
N ALA A 151 -5.33 -22.16 -1.82
CA ALA A 151 -5.70 -22.32 -0.40
C ALA A 151 -6.53 -21.13 0.12
N VAL A 152 -6.18 -19.89 -0.25
CA VAL A 152 -6.94 -18.70 0.15
C VAL A 152 -8.33 -18.68 -0.49
N ILE A 153 -8.45 -19.09 -1.75
CA ILE A 153 -9.74 -19.19 -2.44
C ILE A 153 -10.66 -20.19 -1.72
N ILE A 154 -10.12 -21.35 -1.31
CA ILE A 154 -10.88 -22.37 -0.57
C ILE A 154 -11.37 -21.83 0.79
N LEU A 155 -10.56 -21.01 1.46
CA LEU A 155 -10.92 -20.43 2.75
C LEU A 155 -11.97 -19.32 2.66
N ILE A 156 -12.26 -18.78 1.47
CA ILE A 156 -13.36 -17.83 1.31
C ILE A 156 -14.64 -18.67 1.32
N PRO A 157 -15.46 -18.58 2.39
CA PRO A 157 -16.75 -19.21 2.35
C PRO A 157 -17.49 -18.60 1.16
N LEU A 158 -17.91 -19.43 0.21
CA LEU A 158 -18.90 -19.03 -0.77
C LEU A 158 -20.07 -18.47 0.03
N PRO A 159 -20.38 -17.17 -0.05
CA PRO A 159 -21.49 -16.65 0.72
C PRO A 159 -22.74 -17.40 0.27
N PRO A 160 -23.51 -18.04 1.18
CA PRO A 160 -24.91 -18.28 0.88
C PRO A 160 -25.52 -16.92 0.54
N VAL A 161 -26.37 -16.93 -0.49
CA VAL A 161 -27.06 -15.72 -0.96
C VAL A 161 -27.74 -15.06 0.24
N ASP A 162 -27.38 -13.79 0.46
CA ASP A 162 -27.95 -12.87 1.44
C ASP A 162 -27.40 -12.96 2.88
N GLU A 163 -26.60 -11.96 3.26
CA GLU A 163 -26.68 -11.38 4.61
C GLU A 163 -26.12 -9.95 4.59
N ARG A 164 -27.04 -8.99 4.40
CA ARG A 164 -26.79 -7.57 4.68
C ARG A 164 -26.65 -7.36 6.19
N LYS A 165 -25.49 -6.83 6.60
CA LYS A 165 -25.29 -5.64 7.50
C LYS A 165 -24.18 -5.83 8.53
N LYS A 166 -23.26 -4.86 8.56
CA LYS A 166 -22.74 -4.28 9.80
C LYS A 166 -22.93 -2.77 9.75
N VAL A 167 -23.81 -2.27 10.62
CA VAL A 167 -23.98 -0.85 10.96
C VAL A 167 -23.29 -0.71 12.33
N VAL A 168 -22.28 0.14 12.51
CA VAL A 168 -22.44 1.42 13.24
C VAL A 168 -21.24 2.38 13.00
N GLU A 169 -20.18 2.01 12.27
CA GLU A 169 -19.06 2.94 11.96
C GLU A 169 -19.28 3.80 10.69
N ASP A 170 -20.27 3.46 9.86
CA ASP A 170 -20.51 4.13 8.57
C ASP A 170 -21.24 5.48 8.71
N VAL A 171 -21.97 5.70 9.82
CA VAL A 171 -22.88 6.85 9.96
C VAL A 171 -22.12 8.18 9.99
N ASP A 172 -21.02 8.28 10.72
CA ASP A 172 -20.26 9.53 10.81
C ASP A 172 -19.42 9.80 9.55
N LYS A 173 -19.04 8.74 8.84
CA LYS A 173 -18.37 8.84 7.54
C LYS A 173 -19.37 9.30 6.47
N ASP A 174 -20.56 8.72 6.46
CA ASP A 174 -21.65 9.10 5.57
C ASP A 174 -22.15 10.53 5.83
N ARG A 175 -22.21 10.98 7.09
CA ARG A 175 -22.51 12.39 7.42
C ARG A 175 -21.49 13.36 6.84
N ARG A 176 -20.19 13.06 6.92
CA ARG A 176 -19.13 13.90 6.32
C ARG A 176 -19.27 13.99 4.81
N TYR A 177 -19.51 12.85 4.16
CA TYR A 177 -19.70 12.82 2.71
C TYR A 177 -20.99 13.52 2.26
N ALA A 178 -22.07 13.41 3.05
CA ALA A 178 -23.30 14.13 2.77
C ALA A 178 -23.11 15.66 2.84
N ILE A 179 -22.31 16.15 3.79
CA ILE A 179 -21.93 17.57 3.89
C ILE A 179 -21.11 18.00 2.67
N ASP A 180 -20.08 17.25 2.28
CA ASP A 180 -19.28 17.58 1.09
C ASP A 180 -20.16 17.71 -0.16
N ALA A 181 -21.01 16.71 -0.38
CA ALA A 181 -21.84 16.67 -1.56
C ALA A 181 -22.89 17.80 -1.58
N ALA A 182 -23.47 18.15 -0.42
CA ALA A 182 -24.37 19.31 -0.31
C ALA A 182 -23.64 20.62 -0.68
N LEU A 183 -22.45 20.85 -0.12
CA LEU A 183 -21.64 22.03 -0.42
C LEU A 183 -21.28 22.10 -1.91
N VAL A 184 -20.85 21.00 -2.50
CA VAL A 184 -20.51 20.93 -3.94
C VAL A 184 -21.74 21.17 -4.82
N ARG A 185 -22.92 20.63 -4.48
CA ARG A 185 -24.16 20.88 -5.24
C ARG A 185 -24.56 22.35 -5.24
N ILE A 186 -24.59 22.98 -4.07
CA ILE A 186 -24.93 24.40 -3.92
C ILE A 186 -23.97 25.24 -4.77
N MET A 187 -22.67 24.96 -4.65
CA MET A 187 -21.64 25.65 -5.40
C MET A 187 -21.69 25.38 -6.90
N LYS A 188 -22.15 24.21 -7.36
CA LYS A 188 -22.38 23.88 -8.77
C LYS A 188 -23.54 24.66 -9.39
N SER A 189 -24.61 24.88 -8.63
CA SER A 189 -25.75 25.69 -9.08
C SER A 189 -25.41 27.18 -9.10
N ARG A 190 -24.84 27.69 -8.00
CA ARG A 190 -24.61 29.12 -7.80
C ARG A 190 -23.32 29.63 -8.46
N LYS A 191 -22.33 28.77 -8.69
CA LYS A 191 -20.96 29.04 -9.18
C LYS A 191 -20.11 29.95 -8.29
N VAL A 192 -20.74 30.92 -7.64
CA VAL A 192 -20.17 31.88 -6.69
C VAL A 192 -21.15 32.05 -5.54
N LEU A 193 -20.71 31.92 -4.28
CA LEU A 193 -21.59 32.10 -3.12
C LEU A 193 -20.82 32.57 -1.87
N GLY A 194 -21.47 33.40 -1.05
CA GLY A 194 -20.90 33.88 0.21
C GLY A 194 -20.92 32.83 1.32
N HIS A 195 -19.95 32.86 2.23
CA HIS A 195 -19.80 31.87 3.31
C HIS A 195 -21.09 31.62 4.12
N GLN A 196 -21.74 32.69 4.58
CA GLN A 196 -22.95 32.59 5.42
C GLN A 196 -24.12 31.98 4.65
N GLN A 197 -24.26 32.31 3.37
CA GLN A 197 -25.30 31.78 2.49
C GLN A 197 -25.05 30.29 2.22
N LEU A 198 -23.80 29.90 1.92
CA LEU A 198 -23.42 28.50 1.69
C LEU A 198 -23.65 27.62 2.91
N VAL A 199 -23.33 28.11 4.11
CA VAL A 199 -23.62 27.39 5.37
C VAL A 199 -25.12 27.24 5.57
N SER A 200 -25.91 28.30 5.39
CA SER A 200 -27.36 28.27 5.56
C SER A 200 -28.04 27.30 4.59
N GLU A 201 -27.71 27.38 3.29
CA GLU A 201 -28.25 26.46 2.27
C GLU A 201 -27.82 25.01 2.53
N CYS A 202 -26.61 24.79 3.04
CA CYS A 202 -26.13 23.44 3.38
C CYS A 202 -26.89 22.84 4.57
N VAL A 203 -27.20 23.64 5.59
CA VAL A 203 -28.01 23.20 6.75
C VAL A 203 -29.44 22.87 6.30
N GLU A 204 -30.03 23.72 5.47
CA GLU A 204 -31.38 23.54 4.94
C GLU A 204 -31.49 22.25 4.12
N GLN A 205 -30.56 22.01 3.19
CA GLN A 205 -30.58 20.80 2.35
C GLN A 205 -30.38 19.50 3.13
N LEU A 206 -29.60 19.51 4.21
CA LEU A 206 -29.32 18.31 4.99
C LEU A 206 -30.32 18.08 6.12
N SER A 207 -31.14 19.08 6.45
CA SER A 207 -32.09 19.06 7.57
C SER A 207 -33.09 17.89 7.51
N CYS A 208 -33.40 17.39 6.31
CA CYS A 208 -34.27 16.23 6.10
C CYS A 208 -33.59 14.88 6.39
N MET A 209 -32.25 14.84 6.45
CA MET A 209 -31.47 13.63 6.71
C MET A 209 -30.87 13.62 8.13
N PHE A 210 -30.32 14.76 8.58
CA PHE A 210 -29.78 14.95 9.93
C PHE A 210 -29.59 16.44 10.22
N LYS A 211 -29.29 16.79 11.49
CA LYS A 211 -28.92 18.17 11.86
C LYS A 211 -27.40 18.33 11.81
N PRO A 212 -26.82 18.92 10.75
CA PRO A 212 -25.37 19.10 10.66
C PRO A 212 -24.88 20.17 11.64
N ASP A 213 -23.73 19.92 12.28
CA ASP A 213 -23.03 20.93 13.07
C ASP A 213 -22.34 21.96 12.16
N ILE A 214 -22.50 23.24 12.46
CA ILE A 214 -21.87 24.35 11.72
C ILE A 214 -20.35 24.20 11.72
N LYS A 215 -19.74 23.71 12.81
CA LYS A 215 -18.28 23.47 12.83
C LYS A 215 -17.87 22.37 11.85
N ALA A 216 -18.68 21.32 11.71
CA ALA A 216 -18.44 20.26 10.75
C ALA A 216 -18.52 20.78 9.31
N ILE A 217 -19.53 21.60 8.99
CA ILE A 217 -19.68 22.23 7.66
C ILE A 217 -18.45 23.09 7.34
N LYS A 218 -18.04 23.97 8.26
CA LYS A 218 -16.86 24.82 8.07
C LYS A 218 -15.59 24.02 7.82
N LYS A 219 -15.36 22.96 8.61
CA LYS A 219 -14.23 22.06 8.42
C LYS A 219 -14.25 21.41 7.03
N ARG A 220 -15.42 20.96 6.56
CA ARG A 220 -15.55 20.38 5.22
C ARG A 220 -15.30 21.39 4.11
N MET A 221 -15.66 22.66 4.30
CA MET A 221 -15.34 23.71 3.33
C MET A 221 -13.82 23.90 3.17
N GLU A 222 -13.06 23.94 4.27
CA GLU A 222 -11.59 24.01 4.20
C GLU A 222 -10.98 22.74 3.57
N ASP A 223 -11.54 21.57 3.87
CA ASP A 223 -11.12 20.30 3.25
C ASP A 223 -11.37 20.32 1.73
N LEU A 224 -12.48 20.89 1.28
CA LEU A 224 -12.81 21.04 -0.14
C LEU A 224 -11.91 22.05 -0.84
N ILE A 225 -11.50 23.13 -0.16
CA ILE A 225 -10.49 24.06 -0.68
C ILE A 225 -9.14 23.37 -0.85
N THR A 226 -8.70 22.63 0.18
CA THR A 226 -7.44 21.88 0.17
C THR A 226 -7.39 20.83 -0.93
N ARG A 227 -8.54 20.30 -1.34
CA ARG A 227 -8.69 19.31 -2.41
C ARG A 227 -8.98 19.94 -3.78
N ASP A 228 -8.85 21.27 -3.88
CA ASP A 228 -9.08 22.09 -5.08
C ASP A 228 -10.54 22.10 -5.60
N TYR A 229 -11.52 21.67 -4.82
CA TYR A 229 -12.95 21.70 -5.21
C TYR A 229 -13.55 23.11 -5.12
N LEU A 230 -13.06 23.93 -4.19
CA LEU A 230 -13.49 25.31 -3.97
C LEU A 230 -12.26 26.23 -3.95
N GLU A 231 -12.36 27.40 -4.56
CA GLU A 231 -11.36 28.45 -4.42
C GLU A 231 -11.96 29.62 -3.64
N ARG A 232 -11.18 30.25 -2.76
CA ARG A 232 -11.56 31.55 -2.19
C ARG A 232 -11.29 32.62 -3.24
N ASP A 233 -12.21 33.56 -3.40
CA ASP A 233 -11.99 34.70 -4.26
C ASP A 233 -10.76 35.50 -3.80
N LYS A 234 -9.93 35.92 -4.76
CA LYS A 234 -8.63 36.55 -4.51
C LYS A 234 -8.74 37.95 -3.91
N GLU A 235 -9.89 38.61 -4.08
CA GLU A 235 -10.14 39.97 -3.58
C GLU A 235 -11.13 39.98 -2.39
N ILE A 236 -12.00 38.97 -2.27
CA ILE A 236 -13.03 38.89 -1.21
C ILE A 236 -12.93 37.54 -0.46
N PRO A 237 -12.32 37.50 0.76
CA PRO A 237 -12.07 36.25 1.49
C PRO A 237 -13.30 35.42 1.89
N ASN A 238 -14.49 36.03 1.85
CA ASN A 238 -15.77 35.40 2.22
C ASN A 238 -16.57 34.88 1.01
N LEU A 239 -16.03 34.97 -0.20
CA LEU A 239 -16.66 34.54 -1.44
C LEU A 239 -15.98 33.27 -1.98
N PHE A 240 -16.76 32.23 -2.23
CA PHE A 240 -16.24 30.96 -2.77
C PHE A 240 -16.58 30.85 -4.27
N ARG A 241 -15.69 30.24 -5.04
CA ARG A 241 -15.91 29.87 -6.45
C ARG A 241 -15.78 28.35 -6.62
N LEU A 242 -16.64 27.76 -7.45
CA LEU A 242 -16.51 26.35 -7.82
C LEU A 242 -15.42 26.18 -8.88
N GLN A 243 -14.41 25.36 -8.59
CA GLN A 243 -13.46 24.87 -9.60
C GLN A 243 -14.17 23.81 -10.45
N LEU A 244 -14.18 23.96 -11.79
CA LEU A 244 -14.88 23.07 -12.71
C LEU A 244 -14.21 21.67 -12.75
N LEU A 245 -14.51 20.81 -11.78
CA LEU A 245 -13.83 19.52 -11.57
C LEU A 245 -14.75 18.31 -11.73
N LEU A 246 -15.38 18.16 -12.90
CA LEU A 246 -16.06 16.89 -13.24
C LEU A 246 -15.08 15.83 -13.77
N VAL A 247 -13.89 16.22 -14.26
CA VAL A 247 -12.93 15.32 -14.91
C VAL A 247 -12.04 14.52 -13.93
N PRO A 248 -11.55 15.07 -12.81
CA PRO A 248 -10.61 14.31 -11.97
C PRO A 248 -11.26 13.28 -11.03
N GLN A 249 -12.58 13.31 -10.87
CA GLN A 249 -13.30 12.36 -10.01
C GLN A 249 -13.60 11.06 -10.76
N SER A 250 -14.04 11.13 -12.02
CA SER A 250 -14.27 9.96 -12.89
C SER A 250 -12.98 9.19 -13.14
N ARG A 251 -11.87 9.89 -13.42
CA ARG A 251 -10.55 9.27 -13.65
C ARG A 251 -10.07 8.45 -12.45
N LYS A 252 -10.30 8.94 -11.22
CA LYS A 252 -9.94 8.20 -10.00
C LYS A 252 -10.75 6.91 -9.81
N ILE A 253 -11.99 6.87 -10.28
CA ILE A 253 -12.83 5.65 -10.23
C ILE A 253 -12.28 4.61 -11.20
N ILE A 254 -11.90 5.03 -12.41
CA ILE A 254 -11.29 4.15 -13.42
C ILE A 254 -9.95 3.60 -12.92
N GLU A 255 -9.07 4.46 -12.38
CA GLU A 255 -7.78 4.04 -11.80
C GLU A 255 -7.97 3.05 -10.63
N LEU A 256 -9.04 3.22 -9.85
CA LEU A 256 -9.38 2.31 -8.76
C LEU A 256 -9.85 0.95 -9.31
N HIS A 257 -10.74 0.95 -10.30
CA HIS A 257 -11.19 -0.26 -10.98
C HIS A 257 -10.00 -1.03 -11.56
N ASP A 258 -9.15 -0.37 -12.35
CA ASP A 258 -8.01 -1.00 -13.04
C ASP A 258 -7.03 -1.61 -12.03
N LYS A 259 -6.75 -0.90 -10.93
CA LYS A 259 -5.91 -1.40 -9.85
C LYS A 259 -6.47 -2.69 -9.23
N TYR A 260 -7.76 -2.73 -8.92
CA TYR A 260 -8.36 -3.93 -8.32
C TYR A 260 -8.52 -5.05 -9.34
N MET A 261 -8.81 -4.73 -10.60
CA MET A 261 -8.88 -5.71 -11.68
C MET A 261 -7.53 -6.37 -11.93
N ALA A 262 -6.43 -5.61 -11.87
CA ALA A 262 -5.08 -6.17 -11.90
C ALA A 262 -4.84 -7.15 -10.74
N TYR A 263 -5.29 -6.86 -9.52
CA TYR A 263 -5.20 -7.84 -8.43
C TYR A 263 -6.00 -9.11 -8.69
N VAL A 264 -7.23 -9.00 -9.20
CA VAL A 264 -8.06 -10.17 -9.53
C VAL A 264 -7.39 -11.00 -10.63
N THR A 265 -6.83 -10.35 -11.64
CA THR A 265 -6.19 -11.00 -12.79
C THR A 265 -4.87 -11.64 -12.40
N ASP A 266 -3.96 -10.87 -11.78
CA ASP A 266 -2.57 -11.27 -11.57
C ASP A 266 -2.39 -12.13 -10.31
N CYS A 267 -3.09 -11.80 -9.22
CA CYS A 267 -2.93 -12.50 -7.95
C CYS A 267 -3.92 -13.67 -7.79
N PHE A 268 -5.11 -13.55 -8.40
CA PHE A 268 -6.17 -14.55 -8.29
C PHE A 268 -6.50 -15.25 -9.62
N SER A 269 -5.69 -15.04 -10.66
CA SER A 269 -5.83 -15.72 -11.96
C SER A 269 -7.24 -15.63 -12.53
N SER A 270 -7.82 -14.42 -12.47
CA SER A 270 -9.19 -14.16 -12.95
C SER A 270 -10.24 -15.05 -12.28
N ASN A 271 -10.07 -15.37 -10.99
CA ASN A 271 -11.02 -16.18 -10.25
C ASN A 271 -12.42 -15.51 -10.25
N THR A 272 -13.44 -16.31 -10.59
CA THR A 272 -14.81 -15.82 -10.80
C THR A 272 -15.44 -15.23 -9.54
N ILE A 273 -15.10 -15.73 -8.35
CA ILE A 273 -15.60 -15.21 -7.07
C ILE A 273 -15.11 -13.79 -6.87
N PHE A 274 -13.83 -13.54 -7.11
CA PHE A 274 -13.23 -12.22 -6.97
C PHE A 274 -13.69 -11.24 -8.06
N HIS A 275 -13.87 -11.69 -9.31
CA HIS A 275 -14.49 -10.86 -10.34
C HIS A 275 -15.92 -10.45 -9.95
N LYS A 276 -16.72 -11.41 -9.49
CA LYS A 276 -18.09 -11.14 -9.04
C LYS A 276 -18.11 -10.18 -7.85
N ALA A 277 -17.27 -10.42 -6.84
CA ALA A 277 -17.17 -9.56 -5.66
C ALA A 277 -16.71 -8.14 -6.01
N LEU A 278 -15.74 -7.99 -6.92
CA LEU A 278 -15.29 -6.68 -7.40
C LEU A 278 -16.41 -5.95 -8.14
N LYS A 279 -17.12 -6.66 -9.04
CA LYS A 279 -18.26 -6.09 -9.78
C LYS A 279 -19.37 -5.64 -8.83
N GLU A 280 -19.78 -6.48 -7.90
CA GLU A 280 -20.82 -6.15 -6.91
C GLU A 280 -20.40 -4.97 -6.01
N ALA A 281 -19.15 -4.96 -5.54
CA ALA A 281 -18.63 -3.87 -4.72
C ALA A 281 -18.60 -2.54 -5.50
N LEU A 282 -18.18 -2.57 -6.77
CA LEU A 282 -18.18 -1.39 -7.63
C LEU A 282 -19.59 -0.95 -8.02
N GLU A 283 -20.52 -1.88 -8.24
CA GLU A 283 -21.92 -1.56 -8.48
C GLU A 283 -22.53 -0.85 -7.27
N VAL A 284 -22.33 -1.38 -6.07
CA VAL A 284 -22.76 -0.74 -4.82
C VAL A 284 -22.10 0.62 -4.65
N PHE A 285 -20.80 0.74 -4.92
CA PHE A 285 -20.06 1.99 -4.82
C PHE A 285 -20.57 3.04 -5.84
N CYS A 286 -20.79 2.63 -7.09
CA CYS A 286 -21.23 3.51 -8.16
C CYS A 286 -22.66 3.99 -7.94
N ASN A 287 -23.52 3.13 -7.41
CA ASN A 287 -24.93 3.42 -7.14
C ASN A 287 -25.18 4.03 -5.76
N LYS A 288 -24.18 4.07 -4.86
CA LYS A 288 -24.32 4.74 -3.55
C LYS A 288 -24.54 6.23 -3.78
N THR A 289 -25.76 6.67 -3.52
CA THR A 289 -26.13 8.08 -3.61
C THR A 289 -25.50 8.84 -2.45
N VAL A 290 -24.62 9.79 -2.76
CA VAL A 290 -24.05 10.69 -1.77
C VAL A 290 -24.71 12.04 -1.95
N ALA A 291 -25.69 12.31 -1.09
CA ALA A 291 -26.55 13.49 -1.13
C ALA A 291 -27.19 13.72 -2.53
N GLY A 292 -28.04 12.79 -2.94
CA GLY A 292 -28.87 12.95 -4.14
C GLY A 292 -28.18 12.74 -5.48
N VAL A 293 -26.88 12.47 -5.53
CA VAL A 293 -26.15 12.15 -6.78
C VAL A 293 -25.33 10.88 -6.59
N SER A 294 -25.38 9.98 -7.57
CA SER A 294 -24.57 8.76 -7.62
C SER A 294 -23.27 8.93 -8.41
N SER A 295 -22.26 8.11 -8.15
CA SER A 295 -21.05 8.10 -9.00
C SER A 295 -21.38 7.70 -10.44
N ALA A 296 -22.42 6.89 -10.64
CA ALA A 296 -22.96 6.56 -11.96
C ALA A 296 -23.46 7.81 -12.71
N GLU A 297 -24.18 8.71 -12.06
CA GLU A 297 -24.60 9.99 -12.65
C GLU A 297 -23.40 10.89 -12.98
N PHE A 298 -22.34 10.87 -12.17
CA PHE A 298 -21.10 11.57 -12.46
C PHE A 298 -20.39 11.01 -13.69
N LEU A 299 -20.29 9.68 -13.81
CA LEU A 299 -19.71 9.01 -14.97
C LEU A 299 -20.53 9.27 -16.25
N ALA A 300 -21.86 9.23 -16.18
CA ALA A 300 -22.73 9.59 -17.29
C ALA A 300 -22.53 11.05 -17.74
N THR A 301 -22.51 11.99 -16.79
CA THR A 301 -22.26 13.40 -17.08
C THR A 301 -20.85 13.62 -17.66
N PHE A 302 -19.87 12.83 -17.24
CA PHE A 302 -18.51 12.87 -17.76
C PHE A 302 -18.45 12.39 -19.21
N CYS A 303 -19.08 11.25 -19.52
CA CYS A 303 -19.22 10.76 -20.90
C CYS A 303 -19.90 11.79 -21.80
N ASP A 304 -21.01 12.38 -21.33
CA ASP A 304 -21.73 13.44 -22.07
C ASP A 304 -20.86 14.66 -22.36
N ASN A 305 -19.95 15.01 -21.46
CA ASN A 305 -19.08 16.19 -21.61
C ASN A 305 -17.89 15.93 -22.54
N ILE A 306 -17.35 14.71 -22.55
CA ILE A 306 -16.29 14.32 -23.49
C ILE A 306 -16.83 14.22 -24.92
N LEU A 307 -18.05 13.70 -25.08
CA LEU A 307 -18.71 13.55 -26.39
C LEU A 307 -19.21 14.88 -26.99
N LYS A 308 -19.29 15.96 -26.21
CA LYS A 308 -19.67 17.29 -26.71
C LYS A 308 -18.47 18.00 -27.35
N LYS A 309 -18.76 18.86 -28.35
CA LYS A 309 -17.77 19.59 -29.18
C LYS A 309 -16.59 20.23 -28.43
N GLY A 310 -16.76 20.67 -27.17
CA GLY A 310 -15.68 21.27 -26.37
C GLY A 310 -14.79 20.28 -25.60
N GLY A 311 -15.18 19.01 -25.49
CA GLY A 311 -14.39 17.91 -24.93
C GLY A 311 -13.55 17.21 -26.00
N SER A 312 -14.13 17.02 -27.18
CA SER A 312 -13.45 16.48 -28.38
C SER A 312 -12.31 17.35 -28.91
N GLU A 313 -12.30 18.65 -28.60
CA GLU A 313 -11.17 19.54 -28.93
C GLU A 313 -9.96 19.37 -27.99
N LYS A 314 -10.13 18.74 -26.82
CA LYS A 314 -9.06 18.57 -25.81
C LYS A 314 -8.47 17.16 -25.76
N LEU A 315 -9.20 16.16 -26.22
CA LEU A 315 -8.82 14.75 -26.25
C LEU A 315 -9.03 14.25 -27.68
N GLY A 316 -8.04 13.58 -28.28
CA GLY A 316 -8.21 12.98 -29.61
C GLY A 316 -9.22 11.82 -29.57
N ASP A 317 -9.87 11.53 -30.71
CA ASP A 317 -10.95 10.55 -30.83
C ASP A 317 -10.58 9.17 -30.28
N GLU A 318 -9.35 8.71 -30.48
CA GLU A 318 -8.83 7.43 -29.95
C GLU A 318 -8.77 7.40 -28.42
N ALA A 319 -8.34 8.51 -27.79
CA ALA A 319 -8.30 8.62 -26.33
C ALA A 319 -9.71 8.72 -25.72
N ILE A 320 -10.67 9.27 -26.47
CA ILE A 320 -12.08 9.31 -26.08
C ILE A 320 -12.65 7.90 -26.10
N GLU A 321 -12.42 7.13 -27.17
CA GLU A 321 -12.89 5.75 -27.30
C GLU A 321 -12.31 4.86 -26.19
N GLU A 322 -11.00 4.93 -25.93
CA GLU A 322 -10.36 4.17 -24.84
C GLU A 322 -10.95 4.55 -23.47
N THR A 323 -11.22 5.83 -23.24
CA THR A 323 -11.81 6.30 -21.98
C THR A 323 -13.24 5.81 -21.81
N LEU A 324 -14.05 5.83 -22.88
CA LEU A 324 -15.43 5.35 -22.85
C LEU A 324 -15.50 3.84 -22.67
N GLU A 325 -14.60 3.08 -23.29
CA GLU A 325 -14.51 1.63 -23.12
C GLU A 325 -14.18 1.27 -21.66
N LYS A 326 -13.27 2.02 -21.01
CA LYS A 326 -12.95 1.84 -19.59
C LYS A 326 -14.08 2.20 -18.64
N VAL A 327 -14.93 3.17 -18.99
CA VAL A 327 -16.12 3.53 -18.19
C VAL A 327 -17.24 2.50 -18.36
N ALA A 328 -17.29 1.81 -19.50
CA ALA A 328 -18.32 0.81 -19.80
C ALA A 328 -18.01 -0.60 -19.25
N LYS A 329 -16.75 -0.88 -18.93
CA LYS A 329 -16.28 -2.12 -18.27
C LYS A 329 -16.53 -2.06 -16.77
#